data_AF-X1REQ5-F1
#
_entry.id   AF-X1REQ5-F1
#
_cell.length_a   1.000
_cell.length_b   1.000
_cell.length_c   1.000
_cell.angle_alpha   90.00
_cell.angle_beta   90.00
_cell.angle_gamma   90.00
#
_symmetry.space_group_name_H-M   'P 1'
#
loop_
_entity.id
_entity.type
_entity.pdbx_description
1 polymer ?
#
loop_
_entity_poly.entity_id
_entity_poly.type
_entity_poly.pdbx_seq_one_letter_code
_entity_poly.pdbx_strand_id
1 'polypeptide(L)' 'MSAKLLDLRRLKRFAREKLSTHPILRDLILMEPDKVDAREYLGKLPIWVELLELEGGDRK' A
#
# COMPACT_ATOMS: atom_id res chain seq x y z
N MET A 1 -11.74 22.65 -2.53
CA MET A 1 -10.44 22.10 -2.97
C MET A 1 -10.70 20.85 -3.79
N SER A 2 -10.18 20.77 -5.01
CA SER A 2 -10.33 19.57 -5.85
C SER A 2 -9.54 18.40 -5.25
N ALA A 3 -10.20 17.27 -5.05
CA ALA A 3 -9.60 16.03 -4.59
C ALA A 3 -8.69 15.48 -5.71
N LYS A 4 -7.38 15.47 -5.50
CA LYS A 4 -6.44 14.89 -6.47
C LYS A 4 -6.48 13.38 -6.33
N LEU A 5 -7.04 12.69 -7.32
CA LEU A 5 -7.09 11.23 -7.34
C LEU A 5 -5.76 10.65 -7.82
N LEU A 6 -5.27 9.62 -7.13
CA LEU A 6 -4.10 8.83 -7.49
C LEU A 6 -4.54 7.46 -8.02
N ASP A 7 -3.87 6.97 -9.06
CA ASP A 7 -4.10 5.64 -9.63
C ASP A 7 -3.21 4.60 -8.95
N LEU A 8 -3.83 3.64 -8.27
CA LEU A 8 -3.16 2.59 -7.51
C LEU A 8 -2.90 1.32 -8.31
N ARG A 9 -3.31 1.21 -9.58
CA ARG A 9 -3.19 -0.05 -10.34
C ARG A 9 -1.74 -0.51 -10.51
N ARG A 10 -0.79 0.43 -10.61
CA ARG A 10 0.65 0.12 -10.64
C ARG A 10 1.15 -0.42 -9.29
N LEU A 11 0.69 0.18 -8.19
CA LEU A 11 1.03 -0.29 -6.84
C LEU A 11 0.43 -1.67 -6.56
N LYS A 12 -0.84 -1.89 -6.93
CA LYS A 12 -1.48 -3.21 -6.82
C LYS A 12 -0.75 -4.28 -7.62
N ARG A 13 -0.29 -3.96 -8.83
CA ARG A 13 0.52 -4.88 -9.62
C ARG A 13 1.83 -5.21 -8.89
N PHE A 14 2.53 -4.20 -8.40
CA PHE A 14 3.73 -4.39 -7.60
C PHE A 14 3.46 -5.27 -6.38
N ALA A 15 2.36 -5.06 -5.66
CA ALA A 15 1.99 -5.88 -4.50
C ALA A 15 1.82 -7.36 -4.88
N ARG A 16 1.13 -7.67 -5.98
CA ARG A 16 0.99 -9.06 -6.47
C ARG A 16 2.34 -9.70 -6.80
N GLU A 17 3.24 -8.93 -7.41
CA GLU A 17 4.50 -9.44 -7.95
C GLU A 17 5.62 -9.53 -6.89
N LYS A 18 5.62 -8.64 -5.89
CA LYS A 18 6.78 -8.42 -5.00
C LYS A 18 6.49 -8.61 -3.52
N LEU A 19 5.23 -8.59 -3.09
CA LEU A 19 4.86 -8.70 -1.68
C LEU A 19 4.33 -10.10 -1.32
N SER A 20 4.82 -11.14 -1.99
CA SER A 20 4.41 -12.54 -1.70
C SER A 20 4.78 -12.97 -0.27
N THR A 21 5.88 -12.44 0.27
CA THR A 21 6.34 -12.68 1.65
C THR A 21 5.73 -11.72 2.68
N HIS A 22 4.90 -10.76 2.25
CA HIS A 22 4.28 -9.73 3.07
C HIS A 22 2.76 -9.77 2.86
N PRO A 23 2.09 -10.89 3.24
CA PRO A 23 0.72 -11.18 2.85
C PRO A 23 -0.30 -10.15 3.37
N ILE A 24 -0.11 -9.61 4.58
CA ILE A 24 -1.03 -8.62 5.18
C ILE A 24 -0.93 -7.31 4.41
N LEU A 25 0.29 -6.80 4.19
CA LEU A 25 0.49 -5.57 3.41
C LEU A 25 -0.02 -5.72 1.98
N ARG A 26 0.28 -6.86 1.35
CA ARG A 26 -0.19 -7.20 0.01
C ARG A 26 -1.71 -7.11 -0.07
N ASP A 27 -2.41 -7.81 0.82
CA ASP A 27 -3.87 -7.92 0.75
C ASP A 27 -4.53 -6.56 1.04
N LEU A 28 -4.00 -5.77 1.97
CA LEU A 28 -4.44 -4.40 2.21
C LEU A 28 -4.33 -3.52 0.95
N ILE A 29 -3.18 -3.52 0.29
CA ILE A 29 -2.99 -2.74 -0.96
C ILE A 29 -3.96 -3.22 -2.06
N LEU A 30 -4.24 -4.53 -2.15
CA LEU A 30 -5.12 -5.07 -3.18
C LEU A 30 -6.60 -4.76 -2.94
N MET A 31 -7.01 -4.61 -1.68
CA MET A 31 -8.37 -4.25 -1.28
C MET A 31 -8.71 -2.77 -1.52
N GLU A 32 -7.71 -1.90 -1.66
CA GLU A 32 -7.93 -0.48 -1.95
C GLU A 32 -8.70 -0.26 -3.26
N PRO A 33 -9.44 0.83 -3.45
CA PRO A 33 -9.95 1.21 -4.76
C PRO A 33 -8.81 1.46 -5.77
N ASP A 34 -9.09 1.32 -7.08
CA ASP A 34 -8.09 1.64 -8.12
C ASP A 34 -7.72 3.13 -8.17
N LYS A 35 -8.60 3.99 -7.64
CA LYS A 35 -8.38 5.42 -7.49
C LYS A 35 -8.68 5.86 -6.06
N VAL A 36 -7.73 6.55 -5.44
CA VAL A 36 -7.82 7.02 -4.05
C VAL A 36 -7.51 8.51 -3.99
N ASP A 37 -8.11 9.25 -3.05
CA ASP A 37 -7.75 10.65 -2.82
C ASP A 37 -6.31 10.78 -2.32
N ALA A 38 -5.58 11.79 -2.77
CA ALA A 38 -4.18 11.98 -2.38
C ALA A 38 -3.99 12.13 -0.86
N ARG A 39 -4.95 12.71 -0.11
CA ARG A 39 -4.85 12.80 1.36
C ARG A 39 -5.06 11.44 2.00
N GLU A 40 -6.00 10.66 1.50
CA GLU A 40 -6.23 9.29 1.95
C GLU A 40 -5.00 8.40 1.68
N TYR A 41 -4.38 8.52 0.50
CA TYR A 41 -3.12 7.85 0.18
C TYR A 41 -2.01 8.22 1.15
N LEU A 42 -1.82 9.52 1.41
CA LEU A 42 -0.79 10.00 2.35
C LEU A 42 -1.06 9.53 3.79
N GLY A 43 -2.32 9.40 4.20
CA GLY A 43 -2.69 8.87 5.51
C GLY A 43 -2.40 7.38 5.67
N LYS A 44 -2.47 6.60 4.58
CA LYS A 44 -2.21 5.15 4.58
C LYS A 44 -0.73 4.80 4.45
N LEU A 45 0.07 5.69 3.86
CA LEU A 45 1.49 5.45 3.60
C LEU A 45 2.29 5.00 4.84
N PRO A 46 2.15 5.65 6.03
CA PRO A 46 2.90 5.23 7.21
C PRO A 46 2.53 3.81 7.66
N ILE A 47 1.24 3.46 7.59
CA ILE A 47 0.74 2.13 7.96
C ILE A 47 1.33 1.06 7.03
N TRP A 48 1.37 1.33 5.73
CA TRP A 48 1.94 0.40 4.75
C TRP A 48 3.44 0.18 4.96
N VAL A 49 4.18 1.24 5.30
CA VAL A 49 5.61 1.15 5.61
C VAL A 49 5.84 0.35 6.90
N GLU A 50 5.07 0.60 7.95
CA GLU A 50 5.18 -0.13 9.21
C GLU A 50 4.89 -1.63 9.03
N LEU A 51 3.86 -1.98 8.26
CA LEU A 51 3.57 -3.39 7.94
C LEU A 51 4.68 -4.04 7.12
N LEU A 52 5.31 -3.32 6.20
CA LEU A 52 6.45 -3.82 5.44
C LEU A 52 7.60 -4.20 6.38
N GLU A 53 7.89 -3.36 7.37
CA GLU A 53 8.95 -3.61 8.37
C GLU A 53 8.60 -4.78 9.30
N LEU A 54 7.34 -4.86 9.74
CA LEU A 54 6.88 -5.91 10.65
C LEU A 54 6.88 -7.29 10.00
N GLU A 55 6.44 -7.39 8.75
CA GLU A 55 6.42 -8.66 8.01
C GLU A 55 7.82 -9.04 7.48
N GLY A 56 8.69 -8.05 7.22
CA GLY A 56 10.05 -8.25 6.73
C GLY A 56 11.05 -8.77 7.77
N GLY A 57 10.72 -8.71 9.06
CA GLY A 57 11.53 -9.29 10.14
C GLY A 57 12.90 -8.63 10.38
N ASP A 58 13.23 -7.53 9.70
CA ASP A 58 14.49 -6.79 9.89
C ASP A 58 14.32 -5.71 10.98
N ARG A 59 13.94 -6.13 12.19
CA ARG A 59 14.35 -5.40 13.40
C ARG A 59 15.72 -5.94 13.80
N LYS A 60 16.78 -5.26 13.35
CA LYS A 60 18.07 -5.32 14.05
C LYS A 60 17.96 -4.71 15.43
#